data_AF-A0A3B0R1F5-F1
#
_entry.id   AF-A0A3B0R1F5-F1
#
_cell.length_a   1.000
_cell.length_b   1.000
_cell.length_c   1.000
_cell.angle_alpha   90.00
_cell.angle_beta   90.00
_cell.angle_gamma   90.00
#
_symmetry.space_group_name_H-M   'P 1'
#
loop_
_entity.id
_entity.type
_entity.pdbx_description
1 polymer ?
#
loop_
_entity_poly.entity_id
_entity_poly.type
_entity_poly.pdbx_seq_one_letter_code
_entity_poly.pdbx_strand_id
1 'polypeptide(L)'
;LAPNIIAADNSVAIRIVKDEFCQKLIRDLGKPIVSTSANLSGSLSPKSYNDIDKTLLKKVDYVVDLHRDKIQSTASQLVKFGSTGKIEFLRK
;
A
#
# COMPACT_ATOMS: atom_id res chain seq x y z
N LEU A 1 -4.14 -16.59 -1.41
CA LEU A 1 -3.98 -15.19 -1.88
C LEU A 1 -4.84 -15.01 -3.12
N ALA A 2 -5.38 -13.82 -3.39
CA ALA A 2 -6.12 -13.59 -4.62
C ALA A 2 -5.19 -13.78 -5.84
N PRO A 3 -5.59 -14.48 -6.92
CA PRO A 3 -4.67 -14.77 -8.03
C PRO A 3 -4.08 -13.51 -8.69
N ASN A 4 -4.87 -12.43 -8.73
CA ASN A 4 -4.51 -11.16 -9.35
C ASN A 4 -3.47 -10.33 -8.59
N ILE A 5 -3.05 -10.75 -7.39
CA ILE A 5 -1.97 -10.08 -6.64
C ILE A 5 -0.61 -10.78 -6.76
N ILE A 6 -0.56 -11.91 -7.46
CA ILE A 6 0.69 -12.63 -7.74
C ILE A 6 1.32 -11.97 -8.97
N ALA A 7 2.56 -11.52 -8.84
CA ALA A 7 3.30 -10.93 -9.95
C ALA A 7 3.69 -12.00 -10.98
N ALA A 8 4.06 -11.57 -12.20
CA ALA A 8 4.43 -12.48 -13.28
C ALA A 8 5.65 -13.37 -12.94
N ASP A 9 6.52 -12.94 -12.03
CA ASP A 9 7.65 -13.70 -11.51
C ASP A 9 7.28 -14.61 -10.31
N ASN A 10 5.98 -14.85 -10.12
CA ASN A 10 5.41 -15.64 -9.03
C ASN A 10 5.72 -15.11 -7.62
N SER A 11 6.05 -13.82 -7.49
CA SER A 11 6.31 -13.18 -6.20
C SER A 11 5.08 -12.44 -5.64
N VAL A 12 5.10 -12.18 -4.33
CA VAL A 12 4.13 -11.33 -3.64
C VAL A 12 4.85 -10.45 -2.62
N ALA A 13 4.44 -9.18 -2.53
CA ALA A 13 4.94 -8.25 -1.52
C ALA A 13 4.03 -8.27 -0.27
N ILE A 14 4.63 -8.40 0.91
CA ILE A 14 3.93 -8.38 2.21
C ILE A 14 4.45 -7.20 3.02
N ARG A 15 3.51 -6.43 3.61
CA ARG A 15 3.82 -5.31 4.50
C ARG A 15 3.26 -5.57 5.90
N ILE A 16 4.11 -5.49 6.90
CA ILE A 16 3.69 -5.42 8.31
C ILE A 16 3.46 -3.95 8.66
N VAL A 17 2.20 -3.59 8.90
CA VAL A 17 1.80 -2.21 9.20
C VAL A 17 2.11 -1.84 10.65
N LYS A 18 2.56 -0.60 10.87
CA LYS A 18 2.78 -0.02 12.21
C LYS A 18 1.61 0.84 12.70
N ASP A 19 0.73 1.25 11.79
CA ASP A 19 -0.42 2.09 12.10
C ASP A 19 -1.50 1.29 12.85
N GLU A 20 -1.92 1.78 14.01
CA GLU A 20 -2.84 1.07 14.91
C GLU A 20 -4.22 0.86 14.29
N PHE A 21 -4.71 1.83 13.51
CA PHE A 21 -5.99 1.73 12.82
C PHE A 21 -5.94 0.60 11.79
N CYS A 22 -4.90 0.58 10.94
CA CYS A 22 -4.69 -0.50 9.98
C CYS A 22 -4.61 -1.87 10.66
N GLN A 23 -3.91 -1.97 11.80
CA GLN A 23 -3.81 -3.22 12.55
C GLN A 23 -5.16 -3.69 13.11
N LYS A 24 -5.98 -2.77 13.67
CA LYS A 24 -7.32 -3.09 14.16
C LYS A 24 -8.23 -3.54 13.00
N LEU A 25 -8.24 -2.79 11.90
CA LEU A 25 -9.03 -3.12 10.71
C LEU A 25 -8.69 -4.50 10.14
N ILE A 26 -7.40 -4.85 10.04
CA ILE A 26 -6.97 -6.17 9.56
C ILE A 26 -7.41 -7.28 10.52
N ARG A 27 -7.34 -7.05 11.84
CA ARG A 27 -7.81 -8.00 12.86
C ARG A 27 -9.32 -8.22 12.76
N ASP A 28 -10.10 -7.16 12.66
CA ASP A 28 -11.57 -7.23 12.60
C ASP A 28 -12.04 -7.90 11.30
N LEU A 29 -11.34 -7.69 10.18
CA LEU A 29 -11.60 -8.40 8.93
C LEU A 29 -11.20 -9.88 8.94
N GLY A 30 -10.34 -10.29 9.87
CA GLY A 30 -9.81 -11.66 9.99
C GLY A 30 -8.93 -12.11 8.82
N LYS A 31 -8.50 -11.19 7.94
CA LYS A 31 -7.69 -11.50 6.75
C LYS A 31 -6.82 -10.31 6.31
N PRO A 32 -5.68 -10.57 5.61
CA PRO A 32 -4.87 -9.49 5.03
C PRO A 32 -5.64 -8.66 4.00
N ILE A 33 -5.22 -7.41 3.82
CA ILE A 33 -5.82 -6.44 2.90
C ILE A 33 -4.83 -6.14 1.77
N VAL A 34 -5.33 -6.13 0.54
CA VAL A 34 -4.57 -5.64 -0.62
C VAL A 34 -4.47 -4.11 -0.52
N SER A 35 -3.27 -3.57 -0.56
CA SER A 35 -3.03 -2.13 -0.47
C SER A 35 -2.13 -1.67 -1.62
N THR A 36 -2.67 -0.78 -2.45
CA THR A 36 -1.93 -0.02 -3.46
C THR A 36 -1.83 1.44 -3.04
N SER A 37 -1.00 2.22 -3.73
CA SER A 37 -0.99 3.67 -3.54
C SER A 37 -2.28 4.30 -4.06
N ALA A 38 -2.77 5.34 -3.38
CA ALA A 38 -4.03 6.01 -3.69
C ALA A 38 -3.87 7.02 -4.85
N ASN A 39 -3.52 6.51 -6.04
CA ASN A 39 -3.37 7.30 -7.26
C ASN A 39 -3.91 6.56 -8.48
N LEU A 40 -4.16 7.32 -9.54
CA LEU A 40 -4.45 6.75 -10.85
C LEU A 40 -3.20 6.10 -11.44
N SER A 41 -3.40 5.10 -12.30
CA SER A 41 -2.29 4.36 -12.93
C SER A 41 -1.41 5.31 -13.73
N GLY A 42 -0.08 5.18 -13.57
CA GLY A 42 0.91 6.06 -14.20
C GLY A 42 1.15 7.40 -13.49
N SER A 43 0.30 7.79 -12.53
CA SER A 43 0.52 9.01 -11.74
C SER A 43 1.49 8.79 -10.57
N LEU A 44 2.07 9.87 -10.06
CA LEU A 44 2.86 9.83 -8.82
C LEU A 44 1.98 9.48 -7.63
N SER A 45 2.54 8.76 -6.66
CA SER A 45 1.86 8.51 -5.40
C SER A 45 1.71 9.81 -4.60
N PRO A 46 0.53 10.06 -4.00
CA PRO A 46 0.29 11.25 -3.19
C PRO A 46 1.15 11.22 -1.92
N LYS A 47 1.61 12.40 -1.47
CA LYS A 47 2.32 12.54 -0.20
C LYS A 47 1.37 12.88 0.94
N SER A 48 0.24 13.48 0.63
CA SER A 48 -0.80 13.87 1.58
C SER A 48 -2.19 13.61 0.99
N TYR A 49 -3.22 13.70 1.83
CA TYR A 49 -4.61 13.60 1.37
C TYR A 49 -4.93 14.64 0.28
N ASN A 50 -4.38 15.85 0.40
CA ASN A 50 -4.64 16.95 -0.53
C ASN A 50 -4.05 16.72 -1.93
N ASP A 51 -3.08 15.80 -2.06
CA ASP A 51 -2.49 15.42 -3.35
C ASP A 51 -3.30 14.35 -4.08
N ILE A 52 -4.32 13.76 -3.43
CA ILE A 52 -5.14 12.70 -4.04
C ILE A 52 -6.08 13.32 -5.07
N ASP A 53 -6.09 12.74 -6.27
CA ASP A 53 -6.98 13.16 -7.35
C ASP A 53 -8.45 13.11 -6.90
N LYS A 54 -9.17 14.23 -7.06
CA LYS A 54 -10.58 14.35 -6.67
C LYS A 54 -11.49 13.37 -7.41
N THR A 55 -11.14 12.96 -8.62
CA THR A 55 -11.87 11.93 -9.38
C THR A 55 -11.71 10.56 -8.76
N LEU A 56 -10.54 10.24 -8.17
CA LEU A 56 -10.33 9.01 -7.42
C LEU A 56 -11.15 9.02 -6.13
N LEU A 57 -11.14 10.13 -5.39
CA LEU A 57 -11.95 10.29 -4.16
C LEU A 57 -13.46 10.13 -4.40
N LYS A 58 -13.94 10.46 -5.60
CA LYS A 58 -15.35 10.27 -5.99
C LYS A 58 -15.67 8.85 -6.46
N LYS A 59 -14.66 8.04 -6.79
CA LYS A 59 -14.82 6.67 -7.33
C LYS A 59 -14.74 5.58 -6.26
N VAL A 60 -14.21 5.90 -5.09
CA VAL A 60 -14.11 4.94 -3.98
C VAL A 60 -15.41 4.90 -3.19
N ASP A 61 -15.74 3.74 -2.64
CA ASP A 61 -16.95 3.56 -1.82
C ASP A 61 -16.84 4.29 -0.48
N TYR A 62 -15.62 4.39 0.06
CA TYR A 62 -15.39 5.03 1.35
C TYR A 62 -13.97 5.60 1.48
N VAL A 63 -13.90 6.75 2.14
CA VAL A 63 -12.65 7.38 2.56
C VAL A 63 -12.68 7.45 4.09
N VAL A 64 -11.77 6.71 4.73
CA VAL A 64 -11.63 6.74 6.19
C VAL A 64 -11.20 8.13 6.62
N ASP A 65 -11.92 8.73 7.57
CA ASP A 65 -11.66 10.08 8.05
C ASP A 65 -10.51 10.12 9.08
N LEU A 66 -9.29 9.83 8.62
CA LEU A 66 -8.07 9.82 9.42
C LEU A 66 -6.90 10.48 8.67
N HIS A 67 -5.98 11.08 9.41
CA HIS A 67 -4.67 11.56 8.91
C HIS A 67 -4.72 12.54 7.73
N ARG A 68 -5.76 13.39 7.60
CA ARG A 68 -5.91 14.33 6.47
C ARG A 68 -4.74 15.33 6.33
N ASP A 69 -4.16 15.74 7.46
CA ASP A 69 -3.07 16.72 7.49
C ASP A 69 -1.68 16.08 7.47
N LYS A 70 -1.60 14.74 7.45
CA LYS A 70 -0.33 14.02 7.50
C LYS A 70 0.37 14.08 6.14
N ILE A 71 1.62 14.51 6.15
CA ILE A 71 2.51 14.47 4.99
C ILE A 71 3.48 13.30 5.15
N GLN A 72 3.47 12.39 4.19
CA GLN A 72 4.41 11.29 4.10
C GLN A 72 5.27 11.46 2.85
N SER A 73 6.46 11.99 3.04
CA SER A 73 7.42 12.25 1.96
C SER A 73 8.18 11.00 1.51
N THR A 74 8.24 9.95 2.34
CA THR A 74 9.02 8.75 2.09
C THR A 74 8.13 7.54 1.84
N ALA A 75 8.36 6.86 0.72
CA ALA A 75 7.71 5.60 0.41
C ALA A 75 8.23 4.47 1.31
N SER A 76 7.45 3.41 1.51
CA SER A 76 7.94 2.25 2.26
C SER A 76 9.09 1.57 1.51
N GLN A 77 10.15 1.24 2.24
CA GLN A 77 11.24 0.40 1.73
C GLN A 77 10.66 -0.92 1.19
N LEU A 78 11.15 -1.36 0.03
CA LEU A 78 10.75 -2.62 -0.58
C LEU A 78 11.99 -3.48 -0.78
N VAL A 79 11.94 -4.66 -0.20
CA VAL A 79 13.04 -5.63 -0.20
C VAL A 79 12.54 -6.94 -0.79
N LYS A 80 13.32 -7.51 -1.71
CA LYS A 80 13.09 -8.82 -2.31
C LYS A 80 14.12 -9.82 -1.78
N PHE A 81 13.64 -11.00 -1.40
CA PHE A 81 14.49 -12.11 -0.99
C PHE A 81 14.64 -13.08 -2.16
N GLY A 82 15.87 -13.28 -2.62
CA GLY A 82 16.21 -14.26 -3.65
C GLY A 82 16.29 -15.68 -3.07
N SER A 83 16.20 -16.67 -3.96
CA SER A 83 16.24 -18.10 -3.61
C SER A 83 17.54 -18.55 -2.93
N THR A 84 18.63 -17.79 -3.09
CA THR A 84 19.95 -18.06 -2.50
C THR A 84 20.22 -17.25 -1.23
N GLY A 85 19.20 -16.60 -0.65
CA GLY A 85 19.36 -15.72 0.51
C GLY A 85 19.87 -14.32 0.18
N LYS A 86 20.09 -14.01 -1.11
CA LYS A 86 20.45 -12.66 -1.56
C LYS A 86 19.30 -11.69 -1.29
N ILE A 87 19.62 -10.56 -0.66
CA ILE A 87 18.68 -9.47 -0.40
C ILE A 87 18.85 -8.39 -1.48
N GLU A 88 17.75 -8.00 -2.13
CA GLU A 88 17.71 -6.93 -3.11
C GLU A 88 16.80 -5.80 -2.64
N PHE A 89 17.30 -4.57 -2.66
CA PHE A 89 16.54 -3.38 -2.32
C PHE A 89 15.91 -2.79 -3.58
N LEU A 90 14.61 -3.01 -3.77
CA LEU A 90 13.85 -2.49 -4.91
C LEU A 90 13.47 -1.03 -4.72
N ARG A 91 13.33 -0.58 -3.47
CA ARG A 91 13.09 0.82 -3.08
C ARG A 91 13.65 1.09 -1.70
N LYS A 92 14.34 2.23 -1.53
CA LYS A 92 14.83 2.71 -0.22
C LYS A 92 13.92 3.77 0.35
#